data_AF-A0A5C1BA34-F1
#
_entry.id   AF-A0A5C1BA34-F1
#
_cell.length_a   1.000
_cell.length_b   1.000
_cell.length_c   1.000
_cell.angle_alpha   90.00
_cell.angle_beta   90.00
_cell.angle_gamma   90.00
#
_symmetry.space_group_name_H-M   'P 1'
#
loop_
_entity.id
_entity.type
_entity.pdbx_description
1 polymer ?
#
loop_
_entity_poly.entity_id
_entity_poly.type
_entity_poly.pdbx_seq_one_letter_code
_entity_poly.pdbx_strand_id
1 'polypeptide(L)' 'MPPDIKTLSGGYVAAWFDVTSPNRIGDELAGSLSSLIDGMASLRGQLSFEDEPATFEAVLHEEKERNA' A
#
# COMPACT_ATOMS: atom_id res chain seq x y z
N MET A 1 9.21 -1.48 -11.53
CA MET A 1 9.42 -2.02 -10.17
C MET A 1 9.68 -0.82 -9.27
N PRO A 2 8.89 -0.59 -8.21
CA PRO A 2 9.23 0.44 -7.23
C PRO A 2 10.62 0.15 -6.64
N PRO A 3 11.42 1.17 -6.32
CA PRO A 3 12.75 0.97 -5.76
C PRO A 3 12.68 0.18 -4.44
N ASP A 4 13.66 -0.70 -4.22
CA ASP A 4 13.83 -1.43 -2.96
C ASP A 4 13.86 -0.44 -1.79
N ILE A 5 13.18 -0.75 -0.68
CA ILE A 5 13.11 0.15 0.47
C ILE A 5 14.49 0.41 1.05
N LYS A 6 15.43 -0.54 0.93
CA LYS A 6 16.82 -0.32 1.33
C LYS A 6 17.53 0.72 0.45
N THR A 7 17.14 0.85 -0.82
CA THR A 7 17.59 1.95 -1.69
C THR A 7 16.90 3.28 -1.38
N LEU A 8 15.72 3.26 -0.75
CA LEU A 8 15.03 4.47 -0.29
C LEU A 8 15.57 5.02 1.04
N SER A 9 16.08 4.14 1.92
CA SER A 9 16.36 4.42 3.34
C SER A 9 17.57 5.32 3.66
N GLY A 10 17.91 6.27 2.80
CA GLY A 10 18.88 7.31 3.18
C GLY A 10 19.07 8.36 2.10
N GLY A 11 19.47 7.96 0.90
CA GLY A 11 19.72 8.89 -0.19
C GLY A 11 18.45 9.51 -0.78
N TYR A 12 17.43 8.69 -1.06
CA TYR A 12 16.18 9.16 -1.64
C TYR A 12 15.33 9.96 -0.64
N VAL A 13 15.20 9.45 0.60
CA VAL A 13 14.39 10.12 1.61
C VAL A 13 15.00 11.47 2.03
N ALA A 14 16.33 11.55 2.18
CA ALA A 14 16.98 12.84 2.44
C ALA A 14 16.85 13.81 1.26
N ALA A 15 16.98 13.32 0.02
CA ALA A 15 16.92 14.19 -1.17
C ALA A 15 15.53 14.82 -1.41
N TRP A 16 14.44 14.10 -1.08
CA TRP A 16 13.08 14.55 -1.40
C TRP A 16 12.27 15.01 -0.19
N PHE A 17 12.59 14.52 1.01
CA PHE A 17 11.79 14.76 2.21
C PHE A 17 12.55 15.44 3.34
N ASP A 18 13.85 15.73 3.17
CA ASP A 18 14.72 16.32 4.20
C ASP A 18 14.68 15.56 5.55
N VAL A 19 14.42 14.25 5.47
CA VAL A 19 14.40 13.35 6.62
C VAL A 19 15.60 12.43 6.55
N THR A 20 16.42 12.46 7.59
CA THR A 20 17.51 11.50 7.78
C THR A 20 17.12 10.49 8.85
N SER A 21 17.49 9.22 8.65
CA SER A 21 17.30 8.21 9.68
C SER A 21 18.06 8.60 10.95
N PRO A 22 17.42 8.63 12.13
CA PRO A 22 18.03 9.12 13.36
C PRO A 22 18.97 8.09 14.00
N ASN A 23 18.90 6.80 13.64
CA ASN A 23 19.75 5.74 14.18
C ASN A 23 19.68 4.45 13.34
N ARG A 24 20.69 3.58 13.52
CA ARG A 24 20.83 2.28 12.82
C ARG A 24 19.64 1.33 13.02
N ILE A 25 18.98 1.37 14.18
CA ILE A 25 17.83 0.50 14.47
C ILE A 25 16.64 0.88 13.57
N GLY A 26 16.46 2.17 13.29
CA GLY A 26 15.48 2.66 12.32
C GLY A 26 15.71 2.12 10.92
N ASP A 27 16.98 2.06 10.48
CA ASP A 27 17.34 1.51 9.16
C ASP A 27 17.05 0.02 9.06
N GLU A 28 17.37 -0.75 10.11
CA GLU A 28 17.10 -2.18 10.17
C GLU A 28 15.59 -2.47 10.17
N LEU A 29 14.81 -1.69 10.92
CA LEU A 29 13.35 -1.79 10.92
C LEU A 29 12.76 -1.46 9.55
N ALA A 30 13.22 -0.38 8.90
CA ALA A 30 12.81 -0.02 7.55
C ALA A 30 13.12 -1.14 6.54
N GLY A 31 14.31 -1.75 6.64
CA GLY A 31 14.68 -2.91 5.84
C GLY A 31 13.76 -4.11 6.05
N SER A 32 13.31 -4.36 7.29
CA SER A 32 12.38 -5.44 7.61
C SER A 32 10.96 -5.23 7.07
N LEU A 33 10.53 -3.97 6.93
CA LEU A 33 9.23 -3.62 6.38
C LEU A 33 9.15 -3.82 4.86
N SER A 34 10.30 -3.92 4.17
CA SER A 34 10.34 -4.17 2.72
C SER A 34 9.62 -5.44 2.33
N SER A 35 9.86 -6.56 3.05
CA SER A 35 9.22 -7.83 2.73
C SER A 35 7.71 -7.80 2.97
N LEU A 36 7.26 -7.04 3.96
CA LEU A 36 5.83 -6.82 4.22
C LEU A 36 5.18 -6.04 3.08
N ILE A 37 5.84 -4.98 2.58
CA ILE A 37 5.33 -4.17 1.47
C ILE A 37 5.28 -4.98 0.18
N ASP A 38 6.31 -5.79 -0.11
CA ASP A 38 6.31 -6.70 -1.26
C ASP A 38 5.21 -7.76 -1.14
N GLY A 39 5.02 -8.32 0.06
CA GLY A 39 3.93 -9.25 0.35
C GLY A 39 2.55 -8.63 0.10
N MET A 40 2.32 -7.43 0.63
CA MET A 40 1.06 -6.70 0.41
C MET A 40 0.84 -6.33 -1.06
N ALA A 41 1.90 -5.94 -1.78
CA ALA A 41 1.83 -5.66 -3.21
C ALA A 41 1.48 -6.91 -4.03
N SER A 42 1.97 -8.08 -3.62
CA SER A 42 1.67 -9.36 -4.28
C SER A 42 0.23 -9.83 -4.11
N LEU A 43 -0.45 -9.39 -3.04
CA LEU A 43 -1.87 -9.66 -2.79
C LEU A 43 -2.79 -8.78 -3.66
N ARG A 44 -2.27 -7.72 -4.29
CA ARG A 44 -3.06 -6.87 -5.18
C ARG A 44 -3.55 -7.65 -6.40
N GLY A 45 -4.82 -7.49 -6.75
CA GLY A 45 -5.51 -8.22 -7.82
C GLY A 45 -5.87 -9.67 -7.45
N GLN A 46 -5.71 -10.07 -6.19
CA GLN A 46 -6.04 -11.41 -5.70
C GLN A 46 -7.14 -11.39 -4.62
N LEU A 47 -7.52 -10.20 -4.15
CA LEU A 47 -8.44 -10.07 -3.04
C LEU A 47 -9.87 -9.93 -3.59
N SER A 48 -10.79 -10.71 -3.03
CA SER A 48 -12.18 -10.79 -3.50
C SER A 48 -12.93 -9.45 -3.49
N PHE A 49 -12.43 -8.46 -2.75
CA PHE A 49 -13.00 -7.11 -2.69
C PHE A 49 -12.49 -6.17 -3.79
N GLU A 50 -11.51 -6.58 -4.59
CA GLU A 50 -10.97 -5.78 -5.70
C GLU A 50 -11.82 -5.89 -6.97
N ASP A 51 -12.66 -6.93 -7.06
CA ASP A 51 -13.56 -7.20 -8.19
C ASP A 51 -15.00 -6.67 -7.99
N GLU A 52 -15.34 -6.10 -6.84
CA GLU A 52 -16.66 -5.49 -6.63
C GLU A 52 -16.67 -4.00 -6.96
N PRO A 53 -17.72 -3.47 -7.62
CA PRO A 53 -17.93 -2.03 -7.63
C PRO A 53 -18.32 -1.60 -6.22
N ALA A 54 -17.34 -1.11 -5.45
CA ALA A 54 -17.60 -0.44 -4.19
C ALA A 54 -18.19 0.96 -4.44
N THR A 55 -19.40 1.03 -4.98
CA THR A 55 -20.20 2.24 -4.86
C THR A 55 -21.47 1.91 -4.12
N PHE A 56 -21.66 2.61 -3.01
CA PHE A 56 -22.92 2.72 -2.29
C PHE A 56 -24.13 2.86 -3.24
N GLU A 57 -23.93 3.54 -4.37
CA GLU A 57 -24.89 3.70 -5.47
C GLU A 57 -25.26 2.40 -6.21
N ALA A 58 -24.32 1.47 -6.44
CA ALA A 58 -24.62 0.17 -7.05
C ALA A 58 -25.53 -0.66 -6.13
N VAL A 59 -25.21 -0.69 -4.84
CA VAL A 59 -26.01 -1.36 -3.81
C VAL A 59 -27.39 -0.72 -3.65
N LEU A 60 -27.47 0.62 -3.69
CA LEU A 60 -28.72 1.37 -3.65
C LEU A 60 -29.62 1.09 -4.86
N HIS A 61 -29.02 0.97 -6.05
CA HIS A 61 -29.77 0.66 -7.26
C HIS A 61 -30.38 -0.75 -7.19
N GLU A 62 -29.60 -1.74 -6.77
CA GLU A 62 -30.09 -3.11 -6.61
C GLU A 62 -31.21 -3.25 -5.57
N GLU A 63 -31.13 -2.54 -4.44
CA GLU A 63 -32.20 -2.50 -3.44
C GLU A 63 -33.48 -1.83 -3.98
N LYS A 64 -33.35 -0.78 -4.79
CA LYS A 64 -34.48 -0.11 -5.42
C LYS A 64 -35.20 -1.02 -6.43
N GLU A 65 -34.46 -1.69 -7.31
CA GLU A 65 -35.05 -2.58 -8.33
C GLU A 65 -35.65 -3.86 -7.71
N ARG A 66 -35.17 -4.29 -6.54
CA ARG A 66 -35.71 -5.45 -5.81
C ARG A 66 -37.07 -5.17 -5.12
N ASN A 67 -37.34 -3.91 -4.76
CA ASN A 67 -38.54 -3.49 -4.03
C ASN A 67 -39.57 -2.74 -4.90
N ALA A 68 -39.39 -2.73 -6.22
CA ALA A 68 -40.34 -2.21 -7.21
C ALA A 68 -41.28 -3.30 -7.71
#